data_AF-A0A535F054-F1
#
_entry.id   AF-A0A535F054-F1
#
_cell.length_a   1.000
_cell.length_b   1.000
_cell.length_c   1.000
_cell.angle_alpha   90.00
_cell.angle_beta   90.00
_cell.angle_gamma   90.00
#
_symmetry.space_group_name_H-M   'P 1'
#
loop_
_entity.id
_entity.type
_entity.pdbx_description
1 polymer ?
#
loop_
_entity_poly.entity_id
_entity_poly.type
_entity_poly.pdbx_seq_one_letter_code
_entity_poly.pdbx_strand_id
1 'polypeptide(L)'
;AHEALAEPPMTFPKVIESMRAQGLLAEPPPQEQAEAAAEPYDTTRQTLTFPAPRSARLQVLAQADAGSVLSFAYSSVRGYGDVHPTLGELRSGYLPVEIAHPLTGEPVEIGEILATECEMVSRVQTDAQESQPQREAAPPKFGLGYGFCFGQCEVKAMSMSILDRVLSAAKESSMHGENGPAANEEFVLLHVDGVEACGFTAHFKLPHYVTFQADISVLERTREHRAAQFTQTIAKRQQAINQRESLAPSDEENYLHDK
;
A
#
# COMPACT_ATOMS: atom_id res chain seq x y z
N ALA A 1 50.98 -30.05 -12.59
CA ALA A 1 49.96 -30.58 -11.69
C ALA A 1 48.81 -29.59 -11.70
N HIS A 2 47.75 -29.89 -12.48
CA HIS A 2 46.51 -29.14 -12.38
C HIS A 2 45.81 -29.64 -11.12
N GLU A 3 45.82 -28.81 -10.09
CA GLU A 3 45.04 -29.01 -8.88
C GLU A 3 43.58 -29.07 -9.31
N ALA A 4 42.98 -30.26 -9.21
CA ALA A 4 41.56 -30.46 -9.47
C ALA A 4 40.83 -29.63 -8.40
N LEU A 5 40.30 -28.47 -8.81
CA LEU A 5 39.39 -27.69 -7.99
C LEU A 5 38.26 -28.62 -7.57
N ALA A 6 38.16 -28.88 -6.27
CA ALA A 6 37.09 -29.68 -5.69
C ALA A 6 35.75 -29.13 -6.20
N GLU A 7 34.83 -30.03 -6.58
CA GLU A 7 33.51 -29.62 -7.03
C GLU A 7 32.88 -28.71 -5.96
N PRO A 8 32.38 -27.52 -6.34
CA PRO A 8 31.79 -26.61 -5.38
C PRO A 8 30.61 -27.30 -4.68
N PRO A 9 30.37 -27.03 -3.38
CA PRO A 9 29.27 -27.63 -2.66
C PRO A 9 27.94 -27.31 -3.37
N MET A 10 27.11 -28.34 -3.58
CA MET A 10 25.81 -28.23 -4.25
C MET A 10 24.76 -27.46 -3.43
N THR A 11 25.06 -27.18 -2.15
CA THR A 11 24.18 -26.47 -1.22
C THR A 11 24.96 -25.38 -0.51
N PHE A 12 24.47 -24.14 -0.59
CA PHE A 12 25.04 -22.99 0.11
C PHE A 12 24.14 -22.61 1.30
N PRO A 13 24.71 -22.40 2.51
CA PRO A 13 23.95 -21.89 3.64
C PRO A 13 23.36 -20.52 3.31
N LYS A 14 22.24 -20.15 3.93
CA LYS A 14 21.63 -18.84 3.67
C LYS A 14 22.47 -17.72 4.28
N VAL A 15 22.63 -16.62 3.56
CA VAL A 15 23.32 -15.42 4.05
C VAL A 15 22.60 -14.88 5.30
N ILE A 16 21.27 -14.91 5.27
CA ILE A 16 20.40 -14.46 6.36
C ILE A 16 20.57 -15.32 7.62
N GLU A 17 20.82 -16.62 7.49
CA GLU A 17 21.09 -17.50 8.64
C GLU A 17 22.40 -17.11 9.35
N SER A 18 23.44 -16.79 8.59
CA SER A 18 24.70 -16.29 9.16
C SER A 18 24.51 -14.95 9.88
N MET A 19 23.72 -14.04 9.31
CA MET A 19 23.38 -12.77 9.97
C MET A 19 22.58 -12.98 11.25
N ARG A 20 21.62 -13.93 11.25
CA ARG A 20 20.83 -14.30 12.43
C ARG A 20 21.71 -14.89 13.53
N ALA A 21 22.62 -15.80 13.19
CA ALA A 21 23.56 -16.42 14.13
C ALA A 21 24.50 -15.39 14.79
N GLN A 22 24.84 -14.31 14.07
CA GLN A 22 25.63 -13.19 14.60
C GLN A 22 24.80 -12.16 15.38
N GLY A 23 23.49 -12.34 15.51
CA GLY A 23 22.59 -11.42 16.22
C GLY A 23 22.35 -10.10 15.49
N LEU A 24 22.62 -10.04 14.18
CA LEU A 24 22.50 -8.82 13.37
C LEU A 24 21.06 -8.53 12.91
N LEU A 25 20.17 -9.52 12.98
CA LEU A 25 18.77 -9.36 12.59
C LEU A 25 17.90 -9.04 13.80
N ALA A 26 16.96 -8.12 13.59
CA ALA A 26 15.87 -7.87 14.52
C ALA A 26 14.96 -9.10 14.54
N GLU A 27 14.56 -9.49 15.75
CA GLU A 27 13.50 -10.49 15.87
C GLU A 27 12.18 -9.86 15.43
N PRO A 28 11.29 -10.60 14.75
CA PRO A 28 9.94 -10.14 14.47
C PRO A 28 9.25 -9.70 15.77
N PRO A 29 8.31 -8.76 15.74
CA PRO A 29 7.58 -8.35 16.94
C PRO A 29 6.83 -9.55 17.56
N PRO A 30 6.58 -9.58 18.88
CA PRO A 30 5.97 -10.73 19.57
C PRO A 30 4.65 -11.20 18.95
N GLN A 31 3.87 -10.27 18.39
CA GLN A 31 2.64 -10.60 17.68
C GLN A 31 2.92 -11.45 16.43
N GLU A 32 3.88 -11.06 15.59
CA GLU A 32 4.25 -11.84 14.40
C GLU A 32 4.86 -13.19 14.77
N GLN A 33 5.60 -13.27 15.88
CA GLN A 33 6.10 -14.55 16.39
C GLN A 33 4.95 -15.49 16.80
N ALA A 34 3.93 -14.96 17.47
CA ALA A 34 2.74 -15.72 17.83
C ALA A 34 1.93 -16.14 16.60
N GLU A 35 1.79 -15.24 15.60
CA GLU A 35 1.15 -15.54 14.32
C GLU A 35 1.90 -16.63 13.54
N ALA A 36 3.24 -16.64 13.56
CA ALA A 36 4.05 -17.65 12.90
C ALA A 36 3.92 -19.06 13.52
N ALA A 37 3.52 -19.15 14.79
CA ALA A 37 3.25 -20.42 15.47
C ALA A 37 1.80 -20.90 15.29
N ALA A 38 0.91 -20.06 14.76
CA ALA A 38 -0.48 -20.38 14.50
C ALA A 38 -0.68 -20.90 13.06
N GLU A 39 -1.87 -21.43 12.79
CA GLU A 39 -2.26 -21.77 11.42
C GLU A 39 -2.22 -20.52 10.53
N PRO A 40 -1.58 -20.57 9.34
CA PRO A 40 -1.54 -19.44 8.44
C PRO A 40 -2.93 -18.94 8.05
N TYR A 41 -3.09 -17.62 7.98
CA TYR A 41 -4.34 -17.02 7.52
C TYR A 41 -4.56 -17.37 6.03
N ASP A 42 -5.80 -17.70 5.67
CA ASP A 42 -6.16 -18.03 4.29
C ASP A 42 -7.21 -17.04 3.75
N THR A 43 -6.73 -16.07 2.97
CA THR A 43 -7.56 -15.03 2.32
C THR A 43 -8.53 -15.57 1.29
N THR A 44 -8.35 -16.81 0.83
CA THR A 44 -9.31 -17.47 -0.09
C THR A 44 -10.53 -18.02 0.64
N ARG A 45 -10.44 -18.18 1.97
CA ARG A 45 -11.49 -18.75 2.82
C ARG A 45 -12.08 -17.73 3.79
N GLN A 46 -11.32 -16.70 4.14
CA GLN A 46 -11.71 -15.68 5.10
C GLN A 46 -11.51 -14.29 4.51
N THR A 47 -12.46 -13.40 4.77
CA THR A 47 -12.38 -12.00 4.32
C THR A 47 -11.28 -11.27 5.07
N LEU A 48 -10.38 -10.61 4.32
CA LEU A 48 -9.27 -9.83 4.87
C LEU A 48 -9.78 -8.77 5.87
N THR A 49 -9.19 -8.76 7.07
CA THR A 49 -9.47 -7.78 8.13
C THR A 49 -8.20 -7.07 8.55
N PHE A 50 -8.30 -5.77 8.84
CA PHE A 50 -7.17 -4.94 9.24
C PHE A 50 -7.14 -4.71 10.77
N PRO A 51 -5.96 -4.70 11.41
CA PRO A 51 -4.64 -4.99 10.83
C PRO A 51 -4.48 -6.46 10.43
N ALA A 52 -3.88 -6.72 9.27
CA ALA A 52 -3.78 -8.07 8.72
C ALA A 52 -2.56 -8.83 9.30
N PRO A 53 -2.71 -10.13 9.64
CA PRO A 53 -1.56 -10.93 10.07
C PRO A 53 -0.55 -11.05 8.93
N ARG A 54 0.74 -11.27 9.25
CA ARG A 54 1.80 -11.29 8.22
C ARG A 54 1.60 -12.39 7.18
N SER A 55 1.05 -13.53 7.58
CA SER A 55 0.67 -14.62 6.66
C SER A 55 -0.34 -14.16 5.60
N ALA A 56 -1.37 -13.40 6.00
CA ALA A 56 -2.35 -12.83 5.06
C ALA A 56 -1.68 -11.82 4.11
N ARG A 57 -0.81 -10.94 4.63
CA ARG A 57 -0.08 -9.97 3.79
C ARG A 57 0.76 -10.67 2.72
N LEU A 58 1.56 -11.66 3.13
CA LEU A 58 2.42 -12.40 2.22
C LEU A 58 1.62 -13.21 1.20
N GLN A 59 0.48 -13.79 1.61
CA GLN A 59 -0.43 -14.49 0.68
C GLN A 59 -1.00 -13.53 -0.38
N VAL A 60 -1.48 -12.35 0.02
CA VAL A 60 -2.00 -11.34 -0.92
C VAL A 60 -0.90 -10.85 -1.87
N LEU A 61 0.29 -10.54 -1.36
CA LEU A 61 1.42 -10.11 -2.21
C LEU A 61 1.90 -11.21 -3.17
N ALA A 62 1.80 -12.48 -2.77
CA ALA A 62 2.08 -13.61 -3.65
C ALA A 62 1.05 -13.71 -4.79
N GLN A 63 -0.23 -13.42 -4.53
CA GLN A 63 -1.32 -13.43 -5.53
C GLN A 63 -1.36 -12.16 -6.40
N ALA A 64 -0.77 -11.07 -5.92
CA ALA A 64 -0.83 -9.76 -6.56
C ALA A 64 -0.22 -9.69 -7.97
N ASP A 65 -0.71 -8.72 -8.75
CA ASP A 65 -0.13 -8.33 -10.03
C ASP A 65 1.28 -7.76 -9.85
N ALA A 66 2.20 -8.17 -10.73
CA ALA A 66 3.61 -7.79 -10.62
C ALA A 66 3.83 -6.28 -10.78
N GLY A 67 3.05 -5.61 -11.63
CA GLY A 67 3.17 -4.18 -11.89
C GLY A 67 2.72 -3.33 -10.70
N SER A 68 1.63 -3.71 -10.03
CA SER A 68 1.15 -3.04 -8.82
C SER A 68 2.14 -3.15 -7.66
N VAL A 69 2.61 -4.36 -7.37
CA VAL A 69 3.60 -4.62 -6.30
C VAL A 69 4.90 -3.86 -6.59
N LEU A 70 5.40 -3.89 -7.84
CA LEU A 70 6.58 -3.14 -8.24
C LEU A 70 6.38 -1.64 -8.05
N SER A 71 5.23 -1.09 -8.44
CA SER A 71 4.96 0.34 -8.34
C SER A 71 4.93 0.83 -6.90
N PHE A 72 4.32 0.08 -5.98
CA PHE A 72 4.34 0.39 -4.55
C PHE A 72 5.74 0.25 -3.95
N ALA A 73 6.44 -0.85 -4.22
CA ALA A 73 7.83 -1.04 -3.76
C ALA A 73 8.73 0.10 -4.27
N TYR A 74 8.59 0.46 -5.55
CA TYR A 74 9.33 1.56 -6.16
C TYR A 74 9.04 2.92 -5.51
N SER A 75 7.78 3.18 -5.15
CA SER A 75 7.40 4.41 -4.45
C SER A 75 8.09 4.54 -3.09
N SER A 76 8.19 3.42 -2.35
CA SER A 76 8.89 3.36 -1.06
C SER A 76 10.37 3.68 -1.22
N VAL A 77 11.08 3.00 -2.12
CA VAL A 77 12.53 3.26 -2.33
C VAL A 77 12.82 4.65 -2.91
N ARG A 78 11.78 5.35 -3.42
CA ARG A 78 11.85 6.76 -3.85
C ARG A 78 11.53 7.76 -2.74
N GLY A 79 11.31 7.30 -1.51
CA GLY A 79 11.11 8.12 -0.32
C GLY A 79 9.68 8.16 0.23
N TYR A 80 8.72 7.45 -0.39
CA TYR A 80 7.33 7.35 0.11
C TYR A 80 7.15 6.14 1.03
N GLY A 81 8.01 6.06 2.04
CA GLY A 81 8.22 4.91 2.92
C GLY A 81 9.71 4.58 2.92
N ASP A 82 10.48 5.26 3.77
CA ASP A 82 11.95 5.32 3.77
C ASP A 82 12.61 4.01 4.23
N VAL A 83 12.34 2.91 3.50
CA VAL A 83 13.13 1.69 3.58
C VAL A 83 14.21 1.77 2.52
N HIS A 84 15.47 1.76 2.95
CA HIS A 84 16.61 1.54 2.06
C HIS A 84 16.98 0.04 2.08
N PRO A 85 16.43 -0.79 1.19
CA PRO A 85 16.70 -2.22 1.18
C PRO A 85 18.08 -2.52 0.61
N THR A 86 18.74 -3.50 1.20
CA THR A 86 19.90 -4.19 0.63
C THR A 86 19.48 -5.61 0.33
N LEU A 87 19.80 -6.09 -0.88
CA LEU A 87 19.55 -7.47 -1.23
C LEU A 87 20.44 -8.37 -0.36
N GLY A 88 19.84 -9.14 0.54
CA GLY A 88 20.55 -10.13 1.34
C GLY A 88 20.75 -11.40 0.53
N GLU A 89 19.66 -11.91 -0.05
CA GLU A 89 19.67 -13.15 -0.83
C GLU A 89 18.57 -13.16 -1.89
N LEU A 90 18.88 -13.72 -3.06
CA LEU A 90 17.95 -13.99 -4.14
C LEU A 90 18.29 -15.35 -4.72
N ARG A 91 17.36 -16.31 -4.62
CA ARG A 91 17.55 -17.69 -5.08
C ARG A 91 16.41 -18.07 -6.00
N SER A 92 16.72 -18.70 -7.12
CA SER A 92 15.75 -19.31 -8.01
C SER A 92 16.11 -20.77 -8.23
N GLY A 93 15.15 -21.67 -8.08
CA GLY A 93 15.39 -23.10 -8.22
C GLY A 93 14.12 -23.93 -8.09
N TYR A 94 14.28 -25.23 -8.26
CA TYR A 94 13.20 -26.19 -8.06
C TYR A 94 13.11 -26.57 -6.59
N LEU A 95 11.91 -26.48 -6.01
CA LEU A 95 11.62 -26.94 -4.66
C LEU A 95 10.72 -28.18 -4.73
N PRO A 96 11.06 -29.26 -4.00
CA PRO A 96 10.18 -30.42 -3.91
C PRO A 96 8.88 -30.05 -3.20
N VAL A 97 7.78 -30.62 -3.66
CA VAL A 97 6.45 -30.50 -3.05
C VAL A 97 6.10 -31.83 -2.41
N GLU A 98 5.94 -31.81 -1.09
CA GLU A 98 5.57 -32.97 -0.30
C GLU A 98 4.15 -32.84 0.25
N ILE A 99 3.42 -33.95 0.28
CA ILE A 99 2.12 -34.05 0.95
C ILE A 99 2.15 -35.21 1.95
N ALA A 100 1.33 -35.13 2.99
CA ALA A 100 1.10 -36.27 3.88
C ALA A 100 0.35 -37.38 3.13
N HIS A 101 0.92 -38.58 3.08
CA HIS A 101 0.29 -39.72 2.41
C HIS A 101 -1.04 -40.08 3.09
N PRO A 102 -2.15 -40.25 2.35
CA PRO A 102 -3.49 -40.35 2.93
C PRO A 102 -3.72 -41.56 3.84
N LEU A 103 -2.90 -42.62 3.69
CA LEU A 103 -3.03 -43.84 4.51
C LEU A 103 -1.99 -43.93 5.64
N THR A 104 -0.81 -43.35 5.46
CA THR A 104 0.33 -43.55 6.37
C THR A 104 0.72 -42.28 7.11
N GLY A 105 0.31 -41.09 6.64
CA GLY A 105 0.70 -39.79 7.20
C GLY A 105 2.13 -39.37 6.88
N GLU A 106 2.97 -40.28 6.37
CA GLU A 106 4.36 -39.99 6.00
C GLU A 106 4.45 -39.01 4.82
N PRO A 107 5.47 -38.13 4.77
CA PRO A 107 5.67 -37.20 3.67
C PRO A 107 6.00 -37.97 2.39
N VAL A 108 5.30 -37.61 1.30
CA VAL A 108 5.55 -38.14 -0.04
C VAL A 108 5.72 -36.98 -1.00
N GLU A 109 6.86 -36.96 -1.69
CA GLU A 109 7.14 -36.01 -2.76
C GLU A 109 6.27 -36.31 -4.00
N ILE A 110 5.54 -35.31 -4.48
CA ILE A 110 4.63 -35.42 -5.63
C ILE A 110 5.13 -34.67 -6.87
N GLY A 111 6.28 -34.00 -6.77
CA GLY A 111 6.92 -33.25 -7.85
C GLY A 111 7.67 -32.05 -7.31
N GLU A 112 8.02 -31.14 -8.21
CA GLU A 112 8.78 -29.93 -7.89
C GLU A 112 8.14 -28.68 -8.52
N ILE A 113 8.38 -27.53 -7.89
CA ILE A 113 7.97 -26.22 -8.39
C ILE A 113 9.20 -25.34 -8.61
N LEU A 114 9.28 -24.70 -9.76
CA LEU A 114 10.24 -23.60 -9.95
C LEU A 114 9.73 -22.40 -9.17
N ALA A 115 10.55 -21.84 -8.28
CA ALA A 115 10.23 -20.63 -7.56
C ALA A 115 11.46 -19.76 -7.32
N THR A 116 11.19 -18.49 -7.03
CA THR A 116 12.18 -17.50 -6.60
C THR A 116 11.86 -17.04 -5.18
N GLU A 117 12.86 -17.10 -4.32
CA GLU A 117 12.86 -16.56 -2.96
C GLU A 117 13.76 -15.31 -2.90
N CYS A 118 13.30 -14.26 -2.24
CA CYS A 118 14.06 -13.05 -2.00
C CYS A 118 13.98 -12.61 -0.54
N GLU A 119 15.14 -12.38 0.06
CA GLU A 119 15.29 -11.84 1.40
C GLU A 119 16.07 -10.52 1.32
N MET A 120 15.43 -9.43 1.74
CA MET A 120 16.05 -8.10 1.78
C MET A 120 16.21 -7.63 3.22
N VAL A 121 17.35 -7.02 3.50
CA VAL A 121 17.65 -6.45 4.80
C VAL A 121 17.59 -4.93 4.73
N SER A 122 17.05 -4.29 5.75
CA SER A 122 17.06 -2.83 5.85
C SER A 122 17.44 -2.40 7.27
N ARG A 123 18.06 -1.23 7.40
CA ARG A 123 18.38 -0.69 8.73
C ARG A 123 17.07 -0.37 9.46
N VAL A 124 16.93 -0.82 10.70
CA VAL A 124 15.84 -0.34 11.55
C VAL A 124 16.21 1.08 12.01
N GLN A 125 15.40 2.07 11.66
CA GLN A 125 15.55 3.43 12.20
C GLN A 125 15.03 3.40 13.64
N THR A 126 15.93 3.51 14.61
CA THR A 126 15.56 3.64 16.02
C THR A 126 15.53 5.13 16.40
N ASP A 127 14.52 5.85 15.92
CA ASP A 127 14.34 7.28 16.26
C ASP A 127 14.12 7.49 17.77
N ALA A 128 13.70 6.44 18.48
CA ALA A 128 13.54 6.45 19.93
C ALA A 128 14.85 6.64 20.72
N GLN A 129 16.03 6.62 20.09
CA GLN A 129 17.31 6.83 20.78
C GLN A 129 17.77 8.29 20.83
N GLU A 130 17.22 9.20 20.02
CA GLU A 130 17.62 10.62 20.07
C GLU A 130 16.94 11.41 21.21
N SER A 131 15.90 10.86 21.83
CA SER A 131 15.08 11.58 22.84
C SER A 131 15.27 11.12 24.30
N GLN A 132 16.06 10.08 24.58
CA GLN A 132 16.27 9.58 25.96
C GLN A 132 17.74 9.18 26.22
N PRO A 133 18.54 9.99 26.94
CA PRO A 133 19.98 9.79 27.06
C PRO A 133 20.40 8.72 28.11
N GLN A 134 19.54 7.77 28.49
CA GLN A 134 19.79 6.92 29.68
C GLN A 134 19.36 5.44 29.59
N ARG A 135 18.93 4.90 28.44
CA ARG A 135 18.85 3.44 28.27
C ARG A 135 20.08 2.96 27.53
N GLU A 136 20.76 1.94 28.05
CA GLU A 136 21.74 1.16 27.28
C GLU A 136 21.08 0.79 25.94
N ALA A 137 21.52 1.47 24.89
CA ALA A 137 21.00 1.30 23.55
C ALA A 137 21.30 -0.14 23.12
N ALA A 138 20.25 -0.95 22.95
CA ALA A 138 20.41 -2.25 22.32
C ALA A 138 21.15 -2.08 20.99
N PRO A 139 22.07 -3.00 20.63
CA PRO A 139 22.88 -2.86 19.43
C PRO A 139 21.98 -2.72 18.20
N PRO A 140 22.35 -1.89 17.21
CA PRO A 140 21.56 -1.69 16.00
C PRO A 140 21.44 -3.00 15.23
N LYS A 141 20.22 -3.31 14.78
CA LYS A 141 19.89 -4.53 14.03
C LYS A 141 19.26 -4.18 12.68
N PHE A 142 19.29 -5.13 11.75
CA PHE A 142 18.59 -5.05 10.47
C PHE A 142 17.21 -5.69 10.56
N GLY A 143 16.21 -5.06 9.96
CA GLY A 143 14.91 -5.68 9.70
C GLY A 143 14.99 -6.54 8.44
N LEU A 144 14.13 -7.55 8.36
CA LEU A 144 14.09 -8.52 7.28
C LEU A 144 12.74 -8.46 6.56
N GLY A 145 12.78 -8.25 5.25
CA GLY A 145 11.64 -8.42 4.34
C GLY A 145 11.72 -9.73 3.58
N TYR A 146 10.56 -10.33 3.31
CA TYR A 146 10.47 -11.63 2.64
C TYR A 146 9.60 -11.55 1.38
N GLY A 147 10.05 -12.18 0.31
CA GLY A 147 9.31 -12.32 -0.93
C GLY A 147 9.47 -13.70 -1.55
N PHE A 148 8.38 -14.22 -2.10
CA PHE A 148 8.35 -15.53 -2.75
C PHE A 148 7.40 -15.49 -3.96
N CYS A 149 7.84 -16.05 -5.08
CA CYS A 149 6.99 -16.17 -6.27
C CYS A 149 7.31 -17.45 -7.06
N PHE A 150 6.31 -17.98 -7.77
CA PHE A 150 6.53 -19.08 -8.71
C PHE A 150 7.26 -18.60 -9.97
N GLY A 151 8.03 -19.50 -10.58
CA GLY A 151 8.84 -19.23 -11.77
C GLY A 151 10.11 -18.43 -11.46
N GLN A 152 10.64 -17.76 -12.48
CA GLN A 152 11.80 -16.87 -12.38
C GLN A 152 11.36 -15.40 -12.39
N CYS A 153 10.57 -15.00 -11.40
CA CYS A 153 10.01 -13.65 -11.30
C CYS A 153 10.72 -12.81 -10.22
N GLU A 154 12.03 -12.64 -10.38
CA GLU A 154 12.93 -11.98 -9.41
C GLU A 154 12.47 -10.58 -9.02
N VAL A 155 12.10 -9.74 -9.98
CA VAL A 155 11.65 -8.36 -9.72
C VAL A 155 10.39 -8.35 -8.84
N LYS A 156 9.48 -9.33 -9.02
CA LYS A 156 8.29 -9.47 -8.18
C LYS A 156 8.66 -9.91 -6.77
N ALA A 157 9.53 -10.92 -6.62
CA ALA A 157 10.00 -11.39 -5.32
C ALA A 157 10.72 -10.27 -4.54
N MET A 158 11.58 -9.51 -5.22
CA MET A 158 12.24 -8.33 -4.66
C MET A 158 11.21 -7.28 -4.21
N SER A 159 10.24 -6.95 -5.06
CA SER A 159 9.21 -5.94 -4.74
C SER A 159 8.33 -6.39 -3.55
N MET A 160 8.01 -7.68 -3.48
CA MET A 160 7.28 -8.27 -2.35
C MET A 160 8.10 -8.18 -1.06
N SER A 161 9.40 -8.50 -1.11
CA SER A 161 10.31 -8.39 0.04
C SER A 161 10.43 -6.95 0.55
N ILE A 162 10.50 -5.96 -0.35
CA ILE A 162 10.48 -4.54 0.01
C ILE A 162 9.16 -4.19 0.72
N LEU A 163 8.02 -4.54 0.12
CA LEU A 163 6.71 -4.17 0.70
C LEU A 163 6.44 -4.86 2.03
N ASP A 164 6.79 -6.15 2.17
CA ASP A 164 6.70 -6.84 3.46
C ASP A 164 7.49 -6.10 4.54
N ARG A 165 8.70 -5.63 4.22
CA ARG A 165 9.50 -4.85 5.15
C ARG A 165 8.87 -3.49 5.46
N VAL A 166 8.39 -2.76 4.46
CA VAL A 166 7.76 -1.44 4.61
C VAL A 166 6.51 -1.54 5.49
N LEU A 167 5.63 -2.50 5.23
CA LEU A 167 4.41 -2.70 6.00
C LEU A 167 4.72 -3.12 7.45
N SER A 168 5.74 -3.95 7.65
CA SER A 168 6.17 -4.33 8.99
C SER A 168 6.80 -3.14 9.74
N ALA A 169 7.63 -2.32 9.07
CA ALA A 169 8.20 -1.11 9.64
C ALA A 169 7.15 -0.06 10.03
N ALA A 170 6.12 0.09 9.19
CA ALA A 170 5.02 1.02 9.43
C ALA A 170 4.21 0.64 10.68
N LYS A 171 4.00 -0.66 10.93
CA LYS A 171 3.35 -1.15 12.17
C LYS A 171 4.18 -0.90 13.42
N GLU A 172 5.50 -0.92 13.30
CA GLU A 172 6.44 -0.67 14.39
C GLU A 172 6.65 0.83 14.68
N SER A 173 6.05 1.71 13.88
CA SER A 173 6.33 3.15 13.86
C SER A 173 7.83 3.48 13.82
N SER A 174 8.59 2.70 13.06
CA SER A 174 10.05 2.69 13.06
C SER A 174 10.66 3.22 11.75
N MET A 175 9.93 4.05 11.00
CA MET A 175 10.33 4.49 9.66
C MET A 175 9.89 5.92 9.39
N HIS A 176 10.76 6.70 8.74
CA HIS A 176 10.37 8.00 8.19
C HIS A 176 9.41 7.85 6.99
N GLY A 177 8.33 8.64 6.98
CA GLY A 177 7.36 8.61 5.88
C GLY A 177 6.25 7.56 6.00
N GLU A 178 5.80 7.26 7.23
CA GLU A 178 4.62 6.41 7.53
C GLU A 178 3.35 6.82 6.75
N ASN A 179 3.29 8.05 6.25
CA ASN A 179 2.17 8.58 5.47
C ASN A 179 2.21 8.20 3.98
N GLY A 180 3.23 7.47 3.52
CA GLY A 180 3.34 7.02 2.14
C GLY A 180 2.33 5.92 1.78
N PRO A 181 1.85 5.85 0.52
CA PRO A 181 0.88 4.82 0.11
C PRO A 181 1.40 3.39 0.31
N ALA A 182 2.72 3.15 0.17
CA ALA A 182 3.33 1.85 0.38
C ALA A 182 3.39 1.41 1.86
N ALA A 183 3.29 2.38 2.79
CA ALA A 183 3.26 2.14 4.23
C ALA A 183 1.84 1.89 4.76
N ASN A 184 0.81 2.21 3.97
CA ASN A 184 -0.58 1.99 4.34
C ASN A 184 -1.01 0.57 3.96
N GLU A 185 -1.13 -0.30 4.97
CA GLU A 185 -1.51 -1.71 4.81
C GLU A 185 -2.82 -1.90 4.05
N GLU A 186 -3.87 -1.16 4.42
CA GLU A 186 -5.18 -1.27 3.77
C GLU A 186 -5.11 -0.82 2.31
N PHE A 187 -4.41 0.28 2.04
CA PHE A 187 -4.24 0.79 0.69
C PHE A 187 -3.47 -0.19 -0.20
N VAL A 188 -2.38 -0.77 0.28
CA VAL A 188 -1.60 -1.73 -0.50
C VAL A 188 -2.41 -3.00 -0.75
N LEU A 189 -2.91 -3.67 0.29
CA LEU A 189 -3.51 -4.99 0.14
C LEU A 189 -4.81 -4.97 -0.70
N LEU A 190 -5.55 -3.86 -0.71
CA LEU A 190 -6.78 -3.72 -1.52
C LEU A 190 -6.57 -3.29 -2.98
N HIS A 191 -5.34 -2.93 -3.39
CA HIS A 191 -5.08 -2.39 -4.74
C HIS A 191 -4.03 -3.18 -5.54
N VAL A 192 -3.58 -4.31 -5.02
CA VAL A 192 -2.56 -5.15 -5.67
C VAL A 192 -3.12 -6.36 -6.40
N ASP A 193 -4.38 -6.75 -6.15
CA ASP A 193 -5.04 -7.84 -6.89
C ASP A 193 -5.47 -7.36 -8.28
N GLY A 194 -4.79 -7.87 -9.31
CA GLY A 194 -5.08 -7.57 -10.70
C GLY A 194 -6.44 -8.10 -11.18
N VAL A 195 -6.96 -9.18 -10.59
CA VAL A 195 -8.27 -9.74 -10.94
C VAL A 195 -9.38 -8.80 -10.48
N GLU A 196 -9.34 -8.38 -9.22
CA GLU A 196 -10.29 -7.42 -8.67
C GLU A 196 -10.20 -6.07 -9.40
N ALA A 197 -8.98 -5.52 -9.53
CA ALA A 197 -8.76 -4.22 -10.17
C ALA A 197 -9.22 -4.20 -11.64
N CYS A 198 -8.94 -5.26 -12.40
CA CYS A 198 -9.37 -5.39 -13.79
C CYS A 198 -10.89 -5.52 -13.89
N GLY A 199 -11.50 -6.38 -13.06
CA GLY A 199 -12.95 -6.57 -13.03
C GLY A 199 -13.69 -5.28 -12.68
N PHE A 200 -13.24 -4.59 -11.63
CA PHE A 200 -13.79 -3.31 -11.23
C PHE A 200 -13.53 -2.23 -12.28
N THR A 201 -12.40 -2.18 -12.98
CA THR A 201 -12.26 -1.14 -14.01
C THR A 201 -13.10 -1.45 -15.26
N ALA A 202 -13.21 -2.73 -15.63
CA ALA A 202 -13.97 -3.16 -16.80
C ALA A 202 -15.48 -2.99 -16.65
N HIS A 203 -16.01 -2.90 -15.41
CA HIS A 203 -17.46 -2.78 -15.19
C HIS A 203 -18.06 -1.53 -15.83
N PHE A 204 -17.29 -0.45 -16.00
CA PHE A 204 -17.77 0.79 -16.63
C PHE A 204 -18.24 0.62 -18.08
N LYS A 205 -17.92 -0.51 -18.73
CA LYS A 205 -18.49 -0.87 -20.04
C LYS A 205 -19.97 -1.29 -19.97
N LEU A 206 -20.45 -1.68 -18.80
CA LEU A 206 -21.85 -2.04 -18.59
C LEU A 206 -22.74 -0.80 -18.59
N PRO A 207 -24.05 -0.93 -18.83
CA PRO A 207 -24.93 0.22 -18.90
C PRO A 207 -25.09 0.93 -17.54
N HIS A 208 -24.75 2.21 -17.48
CA HIS A 208 -24.94 3.11 -16.32
C HIS A 208 -25.97 4.22 -16.59
N TYR A 209 -26.85 4.03 -17.58
CA TYR A 209 -27.76 5.10 -18.04
C TYR A 209 -28.79 5.53 -16.98
N VAL A 210 -29.20 4.64 -16.07
CA VAL A 210 -30.18 4.99 -15.02
C VAL A 210 -29.56 5.94 -13.99
N THR A 211 -28.38 5.60 -13.47
CA THR A 211 -27.64 6.45 -12.53
C THR A 211 -27.22 7.75 -13.20
N PHE A 212 -26.73 7.69 -14.44
CA PHE A 212 -26.36 8.89 -15.20
C PHE A 212 -27.56 9.82 -15.47
N GLN A 213 -28.74 9.28 -15.77
CA GLN A 213 -29.96 10.07 -15.93
C GLN A 213 -30.39 10.76 -14.62
N ALA A 214 -30.21 10.08 -13.48
CA ALA A 214 -30.45 10.68 -12.18
C ALA A 214 -29.50 11.86 -11.92
N ASP A 215 -28.21 11.71 -12.24
CA ASP A 215 -27.21 12.77 -12.13
C ASP A 215 -27.53 13.98 -13.02
N ILE A 216 -27.94 13.73 -14.28
CA ILE A 216 -28.41 14.79 -15.19
C ILE A 216 -29.58 15.56 -14.57
N SER A 217 -30.58 14.85 -14.04
CA SER A 217 -31.75 15.51 -13.44
C SER A 217 -31.36 16.38 -12.24
N VAL A 218 -30.43 15.92 -11.39
CA VAL A 218 -29.92 16.72 -10.27
C VAL A 218 -29.18 17.97 -10.77
N LEU A 219 -28.38 17.82 -11.81
CA LEU A 219 -27.64 18.93 -12.43
C LEU A 219 -28.59 19.97 -13.04
N GLU A 220 -29.62 19.54 -13.76
CA GLU A 220 -30.63 20.42 -14.36
C GLU A 220 -31.36 21.23 -13.28
N ARG A 221 -31.86 20.57 -12.23
CA ARG A 221 -32.51 21.25 -11.09
C ARG A 221 -31.59 22.26 -10.42
N THR A 222 -30.31 21.93 -10.26
CA THR A 222 -29.32 22.84 -9.67
C THR A 222 -29.11 24.07 -10.56
N ARG A 223 -29.08 23.90 -11.88
CA ARG A 223 -28.95 25.01 -12.85
C ARG A 223 -30.18 25.90 -12.85
N GLU A 224 -31.38 25.32 -12.85
CA GLU A 224 -32.65 26.06 -12.75
C GLU A 224 -32.70 26.87 -11.46
N HIS A 225 -32.32 26.27 -10.33
CA HIS A 225 -32.31 26.94 -9.04
C HIS A 225 -31.33 28.13 -9.02
N ARG A 226 -30.11 27.96 -9.54
CA ARG A 226 -29.14 29.07 -9.66
C ARG A 226 -29.64 30.17 -10.59
N ALA A 227 -30.25 29.83 -11.72
CA ALA A 227 -30.82 30.82 -12.63
C ALA A 227 -31.93 31.63 -11.95
N ALA A 228 -32.86 30.96 -11.26
CA ALA A 228 -33.92 31.63 -10.51
C ALA A 228 -33.38 32.54 -9.39
N GLN A 229 -32.38 32.08 -8.63
CA GLN A 229 -31.69 32.89 -7.61
C GLN A 229 -31.03 34.14 -8.21
N PHE A 230 -30.37 33.98 -9.36
CA PHE A 230 -29.74 35.09 -10.07
C PHE A 230 -30.77 36.13 -10.54
N THR A 231 -31.88 35.68 -11.16
CA THR A 231 -32.99 36.55 -11.56
C THR A 231 -33.62 37.26 -10.37
N GLN A 232 -33.86 36.57 -9.25
CA GLN A 232 -34.36 37.19 -8.02
C GLN A 232 -33.39 38.24 -7.46
N THR A 233 -32.08 37.99 -7.52
CA THR A 233 -31.06 38.92 -7.05
C THR A 233 -31.03 40.20 -7.90
N ILE A 234 -31.09 40.06 -9.23
CA ILE A 234 -31.18 41.22 -10.14
C ILE A 234 -32.49 41.99 -9.90
N ALA A 235 -33.62 41.31 -9.77
CA ALA A 235 -34.91 41.96 -9.51
C ALA A 235 -34.91 42.75 -8.20
N LYS A 236 -34.39 42.18 -7.11
CA LYS A 236 -34.23 42.88 -5.82
C LYS A 236 -33.32 44.10 -5.94
N ARG A 237 -32.22 43.99 -6.69
CA ARG A 237 -31.28 45.09 -6.92
C ARG A 237 -31.93 46.23 -7.72
N GLN A 238 -32.69 45.91 -8.76
CA GLN A 238 -33.41 46.91 -9.55
C GLN A 238 -34.52 47.60 -8.74
N GLN A 239 -35.27 46.85 -7.91
CA GLN A 239 -36.26 47.43 -7.01
C GLN A 239 -35.62 48.39 -6.00
N ALA A 240 -34.45 48.04 -5.44
CA ALA A 240 -33.72 48.92 -4.53
C ALA A 240 -33.20 50.20 -5.20
N ILE A 241 -32.78 50.12 -6.47
CA ILE A 241 -32.36 51.30 -7.27
C ILE A 241 -33.58 52.19 -7.52
N ASN A 242 -34.67 51.64 -8.03
CA ASN A 242 -35.89 52.41 -8.32
C ASN A 242 -36.47 53.08 -7.06
N GLN A 243 -36.42 52.39 -5.90
CA GLN A 243 -36.84 52.99 -4.62
C GLN A 243 -35.94 54.16 -4.22
N ARG A 244 -34.62 54.06 -4.39
CA ARG A 244 -33.70 55.17 -4.12
C ARG A 244 -33.92 56.36 -5.04
N GLU A 245 -34.17 56.13 -6.33
CA GLU A 245 -34.45 57.19 -7.29
C GLU A 245 -35.79 57.89 -7.01
N SER A 246 -36.81 57.15 -6.55
CA SER A 246 -38.10 57.74 -6.15
C SER A 246 -38.04 58.57 -4.85
N LEU A 247 -36.97 58.41 -4.06
CA LEU A 247 -36.71 59.13 -2.81
C LEU A 247 -35.71 60.28 -3.00
N ALA A 248 -35.17 60.48 -4.21
CA ALA A 248 -34.31 61.62 -4.50
C ALA A 248 -35.17 62.90 -4.61
N PRO A 249 -34.84 63.98 -3.88
CA PRO A 249 -35.60 65.22 -3.98
C PRO A 249 -35.48 65.82 -5.39
N SER A 250 -36.59 66.35 -5.90
CA SER A 250 -36.61 67.12 -7.14
C SER A 250 -35.93 68.47 -6.90
N ASP A 251 -34.65 68.58 -7.22
CA ASP A 251 -33.95 69.88 -7.32
C ASP A 251 -34.39 70.63 -8.59
N GLU A 252 -35.67 70.94 -8.72
CA GLU A 252 -36.21 71.93 -9.67
C GLU A 252 -37.41 72.62 -9.01
N GLU A 253 -37.14 73.76 -8.38
CA GLU A 253 -38.02 74.92 -8.13
C GLU A 253 -37.70 75.53 -6.76
N ASN A 254 -36.74 76.46 -6.72
CA ASN A 254 -36.78 77.66 -5.87
C ASN A 254 -35.54 78.53 -6.13
N TYR A 255 -35.48 79.12 -7.33
CA TYR A 255 -34.63 80.28 -7.58
C TYR A 255 -35.39 81.19 -8.54
N LEU A 256 -36.35 81.96 -8.03
CA LEU A 256 -36.88 83.18 -8.63
C LEU A 256 -37.96 83.76 -7.70
N HIS A 257 -37.52 84.50 -6.68
CA HIS A 257 -38.09 85.79 -6.27
C HIS A 257 -37.38 86.26 -5.00
N ASP A 258 -36.49 87.24 -5.14
CA ASP A 258 -36.75 88.53 -4.51
C ASP A 258 -36.00 89.65 -5.23
N LYS A 259 -36.73 90.74 -5.48
CA LYS A 259 -36.28 92.01 -6.04
C LYS A 259 -36.50 93.07 -4.97
#